data_AF-A0A956B8Q8-F1
#
_entry.id   AF-A0A956B8Q8-F1
#
_cell.length_a   1.000
_cell.length_b   1.000
_cell.length_c   1.000
_cell.angle_alpha   90.00
_cell.angle_beta   90.00
_cell.angle_gamma   90.00
#
_symmetry.space_group_name_H-M   'P 1'
#
loop_
_entity.id
_entity.type
_entity.pdbx_description
1 polymer ?
#
loop_
_entity_poly.entity_id
_entity_poly.type
_entity_poly.pdbx_seq_one_letter_code
_entity_poly.pdbx_strand_id
1 'polypeptide(L)'
;EPCPIAPAIAPEVMLPGTGIGSSFRVATDVPVVAYQMNPYGAGAGGAVAGASLLLPTSAWDTNYIATMAYGPDLANEPPSMNVVATQDGTLVTLLPIANVIGGGGIPGGPANVPLQFTLDRGEHAQISQGPELTGSVLQSTAPVGLMAGHNALRVPTGVAYADHAEQMIPPIRAWGSEYVGVMHRPRGTEPAVWRVIGAVDGTNLSWTPNVGGPASLDQGEVVEFITGEPFVVQSQDEDHPLLLVTYMSGSGWTGVPSGAGDADFVIGVPPQQYLEHYVFFMDPSYPEANIVLVRARDFAGQFQPVDLDCLGMVGGWQAVGDYEWTRVDLMTGNYQDVGACSTGRHVISSEAPFGLWIWGWGTAATTEFTQNRSYGYPGGMNVRPINDVVIDPEG
;
A
#
# COMPACT_ATOMS: atom_id res chain seq x y z
N GLU A 1 -23.37 -5.57 -19.93
CA GLU A 1 -22.51 -6.45 -20.75
C GLU A 1 -21.84 -7.46 -19.85
N PRO A 2 -21.79 -8.76 -20.19
CA PRO A 2 -20.93 -9.69 -19.49
C PRO A 2 -19.47 -9.23 -19.62
N CYS A 3 -18.64 -9.50 -18.60
CA CYS A 3 -17.20 -9.25 -18.69
C CYS A 3 -16.67 -9.88 -19.99
N PRO A 4 -15.95 -9.14 -20.85
CA PRO A 4 -15.54 -9.64 -22.17
C PRO A 4 -14.57 -10.82 -22.07
N ILE A 5 -14.03 -11.10 -20.88
CA ILE A 5 -13.09 -12.18 -20.59
C ILE A 5 -13.70 -13.08 -19.52
N ALA A 6 -13.71 -14.39 -19.78
CA ALA A 6 -14.12 -15.38 -18.78
C ALA A 6 -13.16 -15.35 -17.57
N PRO A 7 -13.67 -15.35 -16.33
CA PRO A 7 -12.81 -15.40 -15.16
C PRO A 7 -12.00 -16.70 -15.15
N ALA A 8 -10.75 -16.63 -14.70
CA ALA A 8 -9.89 -17.81 -14.60
C ALA A 8 -10.47 -18.88 -13.67
N ILE A 9 -11.17 -18.44 -12.61
CA ILE A 9 -11.92 -19.29 -11.69
C ILE A 9 -13.32 -18.67 -11.54
N ALA A 10 -14.36 -19.45 -11.88
CA ALA A 10 -15.76 -19.04 -11.77
C ALA A 10 -16.32 -18.99 -10.33
N PRO A 11 -15.98 -19.93 -9.41
CA PRO A 11 -16.42 -19.81 -8.02
C PRO A 11 -15.69 -18.68 -7.28
N GLU A 12 -16.33 -18.22 -6.20
CA GLU A 12 -15.72 -17.30 -5.24
C GLU A 12 -14.47 -17.95 -4.61
N VAL A 13 -13.36 -17.20 -4.61
CA VAL A 13 -12.06 -17.63 -4.09
C VAL A 13 -11.70 -16.94 -2.77
N MET A 14 -12.59 -16.08 -2.27
CA MET A 14 -12.41 -15.36 -1.01
C MET A 14 -12.57 -16.31 0.19
N LEU A 15 -11.74 -16.11 1.21
CA LEU A 15 -11.98 -16.65 2.55
C LEU A 15 -12.81 -15.63 3.35
N PRO A 16 -13.98 -16.00 3.90
CA PRO A 16 -14.86 -15.06 4.61
C PRO A 16 -14.36 -14.67 6.03
N GLY A 17 -13.22 -15.20 6.47
CA GLY A 17 -12.65 -14.93 7.79
C GLY A 17 -11.28 -15.60 7.94
N THR A 18 -10.87 -15.88 9.18
CA THR A 18 -9.62 -16.58 9.46
C THR A 18 -9.63 -18.01 8.92
N GLY A 19 -8.60 -18.40 8.16
CA GLY A 19 -8.45 -19.75 7.62
C GLY A 19 -7.31 -19.91 6.62
N ILE A 20 -7.15 -21.12 6.11
CA ILE A 20 -6.20 -21.47 5.05
C ILE A 20 -6.96 -21.70 3.74
N GLY A 21 -6.45 -21.13 2.65
CA GLY A 21 -7.01 -21.24 1.31
C GLY A 21 -5.93 -21.36 0.24
N SER A 22 -6.33 -21.37 -1.04
CA SER A 22 -5.41 -21.46 -2.18
C SER A 22 -5.20 -20.10 -2.85
N SER A 23 -4.00 -19.85 -3.33
CA SER A 23 -3.59 -18.63 -4.03
C SER A 23 -3.36 -18.86 -5.52
N PHE A 24 -3.35 -17.78 -6.29
CA PHE A 24 -2.99 -17.82 -7.70
C PHE A 24 -1.47 -17.83 -7.89
N ARG A 25 -1.00 -18.64 -8.85
CA ARG A 25 0.37 -18.55 -9.35
C ARG A 25 0.35 -17.92 -10.74
N VAL A 26 0.87 -16.71 -10.84
CA VAL A 26 1.13 -16.04 -12.12
C VAL A 26 2.61 -16.20 -12.45
N ALA A 27 2.92 -16.59 -13.68
CA ALA A 27 4.29 -16.76 -14.16
C ALA A 27 4.45 -16.13 -15.53
N THR A 28 5.64 -15.61 -15.79
CA THR A 28 6.04 -14.94 -17.03
C THR A 28 7.46 -15.38 -17.39
N ASP A 29 7.77 -15.42 -18.67
CA ASP A 29 9.11 -15.67 -19.22
C ASP A 29 9.88 -14.38 -19.52
N VAL A 30 9.23 -13.22 -19.35
CA VAL A 30 9.83 -11.88 -19.46
C VAL A 30 9.63 -11.08 -18.17
N PRO A 31 10.49 -10.09 -17.85
CA PRO A 31 10.25 -9.19 -16.74
C PRO A 31 8.91 -8.46 -16.89
N VAL A 32 8.11 -8.45 -15.82
CA VAL A 32 6.84 -7.71 -15.74
C VAL A 32 6.76 -6.98 -14.41
N VAL A 33 5.97 -5.92 -14.40
CA VAL A 33 5.35 -5.40 -13.17
C VAL A 33 3.91 -5.91 -13.14
N ALA A 34 3.45 -6.33 -11.97
CA ALA A 34 2.11 -6.85 -11.79
C ALA A 34 1.37 -6.03 -10.74
N TYR A 35 0.10 -5.75 -11.01
CA TYR A 35 -0.79 -5.06 -10.10
C TYR A 35 -2.02 -5.93 -9.86
N GLN A 36 -2.46 -5.99 -8.61
CA GLN A 36 -3.77 -6.53 -8.26
C GLN A 36 -4.74 -5.36 -8.14
N MET A 37 -5.94 -5.51 -8.68
CA MET A 37 -7.04 -4.55 -8.51
C MET A 37 -8.32 -5.34 -8.26
N ASN A 38 -9.00 -5.03 -7.16
CA ASN A 38 -10.22 -5.73 -6.76
C ASN A 38 -11.31 -4.73 -6.35
N PRO A 39 -12.45 -4.65 -7.07
CA PRO A 39 -12.69 -5.27 -8.37
C PRO A 39 -12.04 -4.47 -9.50
N TYR A 40 -11.45 -5.17 -10.46
CA TYR A 40 -11.02 -4.56 -11.72
C TYR A 40 -12.23 -4.05 -12.51
N GLY A 41 -12.24 -2.78 -12.88
CA GLY A 41 -13.31 -2.21 -13.71
C GLY A 41 -14.68 -2.30 -13.02
N ALA A 42 -14.77 -1.82 -11.77
CA ALA A 42 -15.91 -1.91 -10.85
C ALA A 42 -17.30 -1.52 -11.41
N GLY A 43 -17.37 -0.99 -12.63
CA GLY A 43 -18.61 -0.55 -13.30
C GLY A 43 -19.32 0.56 -12.52
N ALA A 44 -20.52 0.95 -12.97
CA ALA A 44 -21.37 1.83 -12.18
C ALA A 44 -21.97 1.05 -11.00
N GLY A 45 -21.69 1.46 -9.76
CA GLY A 45 -22.31 0.91 -8.54
C GLY A 45 -21.44 0.03 -7.64
N GLY A 46 -20.21 -0.33 -8.03
CA GLY A 46 -19.22 -0.94 -7.13
C GLY A 46 -18.48 0.14 -6.32
N ALA A 47 -18.58 0.10 -5.00
CA ALA A 47 -17.97 1.03 -4.04
C ALA A 47 -17.10 0.27 -3.02
N VAL A 48 -16.12 -0.51 -3.53
CA VAL A 48 -15.22 -1.38 -2.73
C VAL A 48 -13.91 -1.69 -3.51
N ALA A 49 -13.23 -0.72 -4.11
CA ALA A 49 -12.01 -1.03 -4.88
C ALA A 49 -10.72 -0.78 -4.11
N GLY A 50 -9.80 -1.74 -4.18
CA GLY A 50 -8.43 -1.61 -3.73
C GLY A 50 -7.47 -2.02 -4.84
N ALA A 51 -6.22 -1.56 -4.76
CA ALA A 51 -5.19 -1.94 -5.70
C ALA A 51 -3.83 -2.07 -5.01
N SER A 52 -2.98 -2.95 -5.53
CA SER A 52 -1.64 -3.12 -4.99
C SER A 52 -0.60 -3.46 -6.05
N LEU A 53 0.63 -2.99 -5.83
CA LEU A 53 1.82 -3.52 -6.47
C LEU A 53 2.10 -4.93 -5.95
N LEU A 54 2.13 -5.91 -6.83
CA LEU A 54 2.53 -7.27 -6.48
C LEU A 54 4.05 -7.41 -6.58
N LEU A 55 4.66 -7.86 -5.48
CA LEU A 55 6.08 -8.15 -5.43
C LEU A 55 6.33 -9.56 -5.98
N PRO A 56 7.32 -9.76 -6.87
CA PRO A 56 7.63 -11.09 -7.38
C PRO A 56 8.15 -12.00 -6.26
N THR A 57 7.93 -13.31 -6.37
CA THR A 57 8.37 -14.29 -5.35
C THR A 57 9.89 -14.29 -5.10
N SER A 58 10.69 -13.78 -6.04
CA SER A 58 12.14 -13.59 -5.87
C SER A 58 12.50 -12.47 -4.90
N ALA A 59 11.55 -11.58 -4.60
CA ALA A 59 11.72 -10.46 -3.68
C ALA A 59 11.12 -10.74 -2.28
N TRP A 60 10.36 -11.83 -2.13
CA TRP A 60 9.80 -12.26 -0.85
C TRP A 60 10.92 -12.71 0.10
N ASP A 61 10.63 -12.73 1.39
CA ASP A 61 11.58 -13.12 2.43
C ASP A 61 10.91 -13.89 3.57
N THR A 62 11.66 -14.15 4.63
CA THR A 62 11.22 -14.89 5.80
C THR A 62 10.87 -14.01 7.00
N ASN A 63 11.08 -12.70 6.95
CA ASN A 63 10.93 -11.81 8.11
C ASN A 63 10.15 -10.53 7.79
N TYR A 64 9.04 -10.35 8.52
CA TYR A 64 8.09 -9.26 8.33
C TYR A 64 7.58 -8.75 9.67
N ILE A 65 7.14 -7.50 9.69
CA ILE A 65 6.10 -7.07 10.63
C ILE A 65 4.75 -7.32 9.98
N ALA A 66 3.93 -8.15 10.63
CA ALA A 66 2.54 -8.32 10.28
C ALA A 66 1.86 -6.96 10.20
N THR A 67 1.10 -6.73 9.13
CA THR A 67 0.45 -5.45 8.86
C THR A 67 -0.95 -5.73 8.34
N MET A 68 -1.92 -4.99 8.84
CA MET A 68 -3.27 -4.91 8.30
C MET A 68 -3.50 -3.50 7.74
N ALA A 69 -4.50 -3.31 6.87
CA ALA A 69 -4.64 -2.02 6.21
C ALA A 69 -5.00 -0.89 7.19
N TYR A 70 -5.77 -1.17 8.26
CA TYR A 70 -6.07 -0.20 9.31
C TYR A 70 -6.69 -0.88 10.55
N GLY A 71 -7.05 -0.09 11.56
CA GLY A 71 -7.79 -0.58 12.72
C GLY A 71 -9.27 -0.85 12.43
N PRO A 72 -9.95 -1.65 13.26
CA PRO A 72 -11.37 -1.98 13.08
C PRO A 72 -12.27 -0.76 13.35
N ASP A 73 -13.43 -0.75 12.71
CA ASP A 73 -14.43 0.30 12.96
C ASP A 73 -15.86 -0.20 12.76
N LEU A 74 -16.17 -0.71 11.56
CA LEU A 74 -17.49 -1.27 11.26
C LEU A 74 -17.65 -2.70 11.82
N ALA A 75 -18.82 -2.97 12.38
CA ALA A 75 -19.12 -4.29 12.92
C ALA A 75 -19.15 -5.35 11.81
N ASN A 76 -18.48 -6.48 12.04
CA ASN A 76 -18.30 -7.59 11.09
C ASN A 76 -17.46 -7.26 9.84
N GLU A 77 -16.77 -6.13 9.81
CA GLU A 77 -15.83 -5.76 8.73
C GLU A 77 -14.41 -5.65 9.31
N PRO A 78 -13.81 -6.77 9.74
CA PRO A 78 -12.51 -6.73 10.38
C PRO A 78 -11.39 -6.41 9.36
N PRO A 79 -10.29 -5.80 9.80
CA PRO A 79 -9.05 -5.83 9.05
C PRO A 79 -8.54 -7.27 8.88
N SER A 80 -7.68 -7.46 7.88
CA SER A 80 -7.12 -8.76 7.56
C SER A 80 -5.65 -8.68 7.18
N MET A 81 -4.96 -9.81 7.30
CA MET A 81 -3.67 -10.05 6.67
C MET A 81 -3.65 -11.43 6.05
N ASN A 82 -2.85 -11.60 4.99
CA ASN A 82 -2.67 -12.86 4.29
C ASN A 82 -1.18 -13.20 4.14
N VAL A 83 -0.80 -14.42 4.52
CA VAL A 83 0.56 -14.95 4.37
C VAL A 83 0.54 -16.03 3.30
N VAL A 84 1.30 -15.86 2.21
CA VAL A 84 1.30 -16.77 1.05
C VAL A 84 2.60 -17.56 0.98
N ALA A 85 2.54 -18.88 0.91
CA ALA A 85 3.72 -19.75 0.90
C ALA A 85 4.22 -20.10 -0.50
N THR A 86 5.55 -20.07 -0.69
CA THR A 86 6.20 -20.48 -1.94
C THR A 86 6.69 -21.92 -1.97
N GLN A 87 6.70 -22.60 -0.82
CA GLN A 87 7.24 -23.95 -0.63
C GLN A 87 6.35 -24.77 0.28
N ASP A 88 6.37 -26.09 0.06
CA ASP A 88 5.63 -27.04 0.91
C ASP A 88 6.24 -27.09 2.31
N GLY A 89 5.40 -27.30 3.33
CA GLY A 89 5.85 -27.39 4.72
C GLY A 89 6.47 -26.10 5.26
N THR A 90 6.09 -24.92 4.75
CA THR A 90 6.55 -23.63 5.27
C THR A 90 5.94 -23.41 6.66
N LEU A 91 6.75 -23.54 7.70
CA LEU A 91 6.39 -23.17 9.07
C LEU A 91 6.44 -21.66 9.22
N VAL A 92 5.33 -21.05 9.65
CA VAL A 92 5.21 -19.64 10.01
C VAL A 92 5.09 -19.53 11.52
N THR A 93 5.90 -18.67 12.13
CA THR A 93 5.84 -18.29 13.54
C THR A 93 5.37 -16.84 13.63
N LEU A 94 4.27 -16.60 14.33
CA LEU A 94 3.72 -15.27 14.60
C LEU A 94 3.82 -14.99 16.10
N LEU A 95 4.44 -13.89 16.49
CA LEU A 95 4.35 -13.31 17.85
C LEU A 95 3.32 -12.19 17.81
N PRO A 96 2.06 -12.45 18.23
CA PRO A 96 0.99 -11.49 18.03
C PRO A 96 0.95 -10.44 19.15
N ILE A 97 0.68 -9.18 18.81
CA ILE A 97 0.50 -8.09 19.80
C ILE A 97 -0.89 -8.09 20.45
N ALA A 98 -1.84 -8.85 19.88
CA ALA A 98 -3.19 -9.02 20.39
C ALA A 98 -3.57 -10.52 20.36
N ASN A 99 -4.64 -10.90 21.05
CA ASN A 99 -5.11 -12.29 20.98
C ASN A 99 -5.49 -12.64 19.54
N VAL A 100 -5.01 -13.78 19.05
CA VAL A 100 -5.37 -14.30 17.72
C VAL A 100 -6.62 -15.16 17.83
N ILE A 101 -7.63 -14.80 17.05
CA ILE A 101 -8.88 -15.55 16.90
C ILE A 101 -8.66 -16.59 15.80
N GLY A 102 -8.35 -17.82 16.22
CA GLY A 102 -8.13 -18.95 15.30
C GLY A 102 -9.39 -19.36 14.53
N GLY A 103 -9.18 -20.13 13.45
CA GLY A 103 -10.23 -20.55 12.52
C GLY A 103 -9.64 -21.18 11.26
N GLY A 104 -10.40 -22.07 10.61
CA GLY A 104 -10.04 -22.60 9.28
C GLY A 104 -8.63 -23.19 9.15
N GLY A 105 -8.09 -23.79 10.21
CA GLY A 105 -6.72 -24.35 10.24
C GLY A 105 -5.69 -23.49 10.96
N ILE A 106 -5.99 -22.21 11.24
CA ILE A 106 -5.12 -21.31 12.01
C ILE A 106 -5.40 -21.47 13.52
N PRO A 107 -4.38 -21.72 14.36
CA PRO A 107 -4.57 -21.80 15.80
C PRO A 107 -4.85 -20.42 16.40
N GLY A 108 -5.69 -20.38 17.44
CA GLY A 108 -5.84 -19.20 18.28
C GLY A 108 -4.77 -19.17 19.37
N GLY A 109 -4.45 -17.98 19.88
CA GLY A 109 -3.42 -17.80 20.91
C GLY A 109 -3.54 -16.45 21.62
N PRO A 110 -3.00 -16.32 22.84
CA PRO A 110 -2.95 -15.03 23.52
C PRO A 110 -1.88 -14.12 22.90
N ALA A 111 -2.03 -12.81 23.13
CA ALA A 111 -0.99 -11.83 22.83
C ALA A 111 0.35 -12.19 23.50
N ASN A 112 1.46 -11.84 22.86
CA ASN A 112 2.84 -12.03 23.32
C ASN A 112 3.23 -13.49 23.58
N VAL A 113 2.54 -14.44 22.94
CA VAL A 113 2.92 -15.86 22.94
C VAL A 113 3.01 -16.33 21.49
N PRO A 114 4.19 -16.81 21.04
CA PRO A 114 4.33 -17.31 19.68
C PRO A 114 3.32 -18.41 19.37
N LEU A 115 2.70 -18.31 18.19
CA LEU A 115 1.88 -19.37 17.60
C LEU A 115 2.43 -19.75 16.23
N GLN A 116 2.25 -21.02 15.89
CA GLN A 116 2.79 -21.59 14.66
C GLN A 116 1.70 -22.23 13.82
N PHE A 117 1.80 -22.05 12.51
CA PHE A 117 1.00 -22.77 11.52
C PHE A 117 1.86 -23.11 10.31
N THR A 118 1.46 -24.12 9.56
CA THR A 118 2.19 -24.60 8.38
C THR A 118 1.37 -24.35 7.14
N LEU A 119 2.04 -23.94 6.07
CA LEU A 119 1.46 -23.73 4.75
C LEU A 119 2.22 -24.53 3.71
N ASP A 120 1.49 -25.11 2.77
CA ASP A 120 2.05 -25.72 1.58
C ASP A 120 2.17 -24.72 0.41
N ARG A 121 2.91 -25.07 -0.64
CA ARG A 121 3.12 -24.17 -1.78
C ARG A 121 1.79 -23.76 -2.40
N GLY A 122 1.59 -22.45 -2.49
CA GLY A 122 0.37 -21.88 -3.07
C GLY A 122 -0.81 -21.85 -2.11
N GLU A 123 -0.64 -22.26 -0.85
CA GLU A 123 -1.59 -21.93 0.20
C GLU A 123 -1.34 -20.51 0.74
N HIS A 124 -2.41 -19.91 1.25
CA HIS A 124 -2.32 -18.72 2.07
C HIS A 124 -3.07 -18.90 3.40
N ALA A 125 -2.53 -18.29 4.46
CA ALA A 125 -3.21 -18.12 5.74
C ALA A 125 -3.78 -16.70 5.82
N GLN A 126 -5.12 -16.59 5.87
CA GLN A 126 -5.80 -15.35 6.22
C GLN A 126 -6.05 -15.30 7.73
N ILE A 127 -5.75 -14.17 8.36
CA ILE A 127 -6.23 -13.84 9.71
C ILE A 127 -7.07 -12.58 9.62
N SER A 128 -8.36 -12.70 9.93
CA SER A 128 -9.34 -11.61 9.88
C SER A 128 -10.00 -11.45 11.24
N GLN A 129 -9.72 -10.35 11.93
CA GLN A 129 -10.22 -10.13 13.28
C GLN A 129 -10.30 -8.64 13.62
N GLY A 130 -11.12 -8.31 14.62
CA GLY A 130 -11.24 -6.93 15.12
C GLY A 130 -9.93 -6.40 15.70
N PRO A 131 -9.36 -7.03 16.75
CA PRO A 131 -8.08 -6.59 17.31
C PRO A 131 -6.98 -6.62 16.25
N GLU A 132 -6.50 -5.44 15.87
CA GLU A 132 -5.48 -5.26 14.84
C GLU A 132 -4.17 -5.97 15.24
N LEU A 133 -3.53 -6.63 14.28
CA LEU A 133 -2.25 -7.34 14.49
C LEU A 133 -1.04 -6.60 13.89
N THR A 134 -1.25 -5.40 13.34
CA THR A 134 -0.17 -4.55 12.84
C THR A 134 0.86 -4.32 13.95
N GLY A 135 2.11 -4.69 13.69
CA GLY A 135 3.18 -4.66 14.70
C GLY A 135 3.59 -6.02 15.24
N SER A 136 2.86 -7.09 14.92
CA SER A 136 3.24 -8.45 15.31
C SER A 136 4.47 -8.92 14.52
N VAL A 137 5.37 -9.66 15.17
CA VAL A 137 6.55 -10.22 14.49
C VAL A 137 6.16 -11.49 13.75
N LEU A 138 6.51 -11.57 12.46
CA LEU A 138 6.26 -12.73 11.62
C LEU A 138 7.57 -13.25 11.05
N GLN A 139 7.89 -14.50 11.37
CA GLN A 139 9.01 -15.23 10.80
C GLN A 139 8.56 -16.53 10.13
N SER A 140 9.28 -16.98 9.11
CA SER A 140 9.00 -18.25 8.44
C SER A 140 10.27 -19.01 8.07
N THR A 141 10.12 -20.30 7.81
CA THR A 141 11.24 -21.20 7.44
C THR A 141 11.60 -21.15 5.95
N ALA A 142 10.74 -20.55 5.12
CA ALA A 142 10.93 -20.35 3.68
C ALA A 142 10.23 -19.05 3.25
N PRO A 143 10.65 -18.40 2.15
CA PRO A 143 10.09 -17.11 1.74
C PRO A 143 8.56 -17.13 1.56
N VAL A 144 7.90 -16.15 2.18
CA VAL A 144 6.45 -15.91 2.12
C VAL A 144 6.14 -14.51 1.63
N GLY A 145 4.97 -14.33 1.01
CA GLY A 145 4.41 -13.02 0.68
C GLY A 145 3.46 -12.57 1.78
N LEU A 146 3.45 -11.29 2.12
CA LEU A 146 2.52 -10.71 3.09
C LEU A 146 1.62 -9.69 2.41
N MET A 147 0.30 -9.83 2.56
CA MET A 147 -0.69 -8.84 2.15
C MET A 147 -1.38 -8.28 3.40
N ALA A 148 -1.53 -6.97 3.45
CA ALA A 148 -2.40 -6.27 4.39
C ALA A 148 -3.74 -5.96 3.70
N GLY A 149 -4.85 -6.08 4.42
CA GLY A 149 -6.18 -5.79 3.87
C GLY A 149 -7.18 -5.26 4.89
N HIS A 150 -8.30 -4.76 4.38
CA HIS A 150 -9.51 -4.40 5.15
C HIS A 150 -10.72 -4.36 4.20
N ASN A 151 -11.81 -5.04 4.55
CA ASN A 151 -12.96 -5.19 3.64
C ASN A 151 -13.82 -3.92 3.52
N ALA A 152 -13.95 -3.14 4.60
CA ALA A 152 -14.67 -1.87 4.61
C ALA A 152 -13.98 -0.84 5.53
N LEU A 153 -12.85 -0.32 5.08
CA LEU A 153 -11.97 0.62 5.75
C LEU A 153 -12.63 2.00 5.91
N ARG A 154 -12.63 2.58 7.11
CA ARG A 154 -13.00 3.99 7.36
C ARG A 154 -11.82 4.78 7.91
N VAL A 155 -11.39 5.80 7.17
CA VAL A 155 -10.25 6.63 7.55
C VAL A 155 -10.61 8.12 7.54
N PRO A 156 -10.36 8.86 8.62
CA PRO A 156 -10.12 8.37 9.97
C PRO A 156 -11.25 7.47 10.49
N THR A 157 -11.02 6.75 11.57
CA THR A 157 -12.08 6.00 12.26
C THR A 157 -13.31 6.88 12.49
N GLY A 158 -14.49 6.37 12.17
CA GLY A 158 -15.75 7.08 12.28
C GLY A 158 -16.18 7.86 11.03
N VAL A 159 -15.26 8.08 10.07
CA VAL A 159 -15.52 8.88 8.88
C VAL A 159 -16.03 7.99 7.75
N ALA A 160 -17.27 8.22 7.32
CA ALA A 160 -17.83 7.59 6.14
C ALA A 160 -17.18 8.12 4.86
N TYR A 161 -17.21 7.41 3.74
CA TYR A 161 -17.75 6.06 3.57
C TYR A 161 -16.65 5.02 3.84
N ALA A 162 -16.93 3.76 3.50
CA ALA A 162 -16.02 2.66 3.74
C ALA A 162 -15.68 1.97 2.42
N ASP A 163 -14.40 1.69 2.19
CA ASP A 163 -13.91 1.08 0.95
C ASP A 163 -13.08 -0.18 1.23
N HIS A 164 -12.87 -1.01 0.22
CA HIS A 164 -11.90 -2.11 0.32
C HIS A 164 -10.48 -1.55 0.26
N ALA A 165 -9.54 -2.14 0.98
CA ALA A 165 -8.13 -1.76 0.91
C ALA A 165 -7.23 -3.00 0.91
N GLU A 166 -6.17 -2.96 0.11
CA GLU A 166 -5.16 -4.02 0.06
C GLU A 166 -3.79 -3.48 -0.34
N GLN A 167 -2.72 -3.90 0.35
CA GLN A 167 -1.35 -3.73 -0.14
C GLN A 167 -0.49 -4.97 0.14
N MET A 168 0.36 -5.34 -0.81
CA MET A 168 1.46 -6.25 -0.55
C MET A 168 2.54 -5.50 0.24
N ILE A 169 2.92 -6.08 1.38
CA ILE A 169 3.87 -5.49 2.31
C ILE A 169 5.28 -6.02 1.98
N PRO A 170 6.28 -5.15 1.74
CA PRO A 170 7.64 -5.59 1.51
C PRO A 170 8.26 -6.18 2.80
N PRO A 171 9.22 -7.11 2.68
CA PRO A 171 9.94 -7.64 3.86
C PRO A 171 10.80 -6.55 4.52
N ILE A 172 11.16 -6.74 5.79
CA ILE A 172 11.89 -5.73 6.58
C ILE A 172 13.20 -5.32 5.91
N ARG A 173 13.93 -6.26 5.29
CA ARG A 173 15.16 -5.95 4.56
C ARG A 173 14.99 -4.95 3.41
N ALA A 174 13.77 -4.71 2.94
CA ALA A 174 13.45 -3.76 1.88
C ALA A 174 12.90 -2.42 2.41
N TRP A 175 12.69 -2.30 3.72
CA TRP A 175 12.27 -1.07 4.39
C TRP A 175 13.45 -0.10 4.53
N GLY A 176 13.18 1.19 4.36
CA GLY A 176 14.19 2.23 4.46
C GLY A 176 14.31 2.83 5.85
N SER A 177 15.42 3.51 6.10
CA SER A 177 15.58 4.48 7.19
C SER A 177 15.12 5.88 6.81
N GLU A 178 14.68 6.10 5.56
CA GLU A 178 14.20 7.38 5.06
C GLU A 178 12.99 7.20 4.13
N TYR A 179 11.99 8.07 4.27
CA TYR A 179 10.85 8.16 3.38
C TYR A 179 10.48 9.61 3.08
N VAL A 180 9.94 9.84 1.88
CA VAL A 180 9.34 11.13 1.50
C VAL A 180 7.83 10.96 1.49
N GLY A 181 7.14 11.68 2.38
CA GLY A 181 5.69 11.69 2.48
C GLY A 181 5.08 12.75 1.58
N VAL A 182 4.40 12.33 0.52
CA VAL A 182 3.57 13.20 -0.34
C VAL A 182 2.23 12.52 -0.58
N MET A 183 1.15 13.12 -0.06
CA MET A 183 -0.21 12.57 -0.26
C MET A 183 -0.68 12.72 -1.72
N HIS A 184 -1.75 12.01 -2.07
CA HIS A 184 -2.54 12.25 -3.30
C HIS A 184 -2.95 13.72 -3.43
N ARG A 185 -3.40 14.13 -4.63
CA ARG A 185 -3.98 15.48 -4.80
C ARG A 185 -5.14 15.67 -3.80
N PRO A 186 -5.08 16.68 -2.91
CA PRO A 186 -6.14 16.91 -1.93
C PRO A 186 -7.51 17.07 -2.58
N ARG A 187 -8.52 16.37 -2.04
CA ARG A 187 -9.91 16.53 -2.47
C ARG A 187 -10.51 17.67 -1.65
N GLY A 188 -10.39 18.90 -2.15
CA GLY A 188 -10.79 20.10 -1.39
C GLY A 188 -9.71 20.54 -0.40
N THR A 189 -10.03 20.61 0.89
CA THR A 189 -9.07 20.99 1.96
C THR A 189 -8.61 19.79 2.79
N GLU A 190 -8.72 18.59 2.22
CA GLU A 190 -8.38 17.32 2.86
C GLU A 190 -6.89 17.25 3.26
N PRO A 191 -6.55 16.92 4.51
CA PRO A 191 -5.21 16.47 4.86
C PRO A 191 -5.03 14.98 4.51
N ALA A 192 -3.86 14.38 4.76
CA ALA A 192 -3.73 12.92 4.75
C ALA A 192 -3.56 12.38 6.17
N VAL A 193 -4.10 11.19 6.38
CA VAL A 193 -3.71 10.34 7.52
C VAL A 193 -2.46 9.57 7.12
N TRP A 194 -1.54 9.44 8.05
CA TRP A 194 -0.31 8.68 7.90
C TRP A 194 -0.16 7.74 9.07
N ARG A 195 0.34 6.53 8.82
CA ARG A 195 0.87 5.67 9.87
C ARG A 195 2.33 5.38 9.61
N VAL A 196 3.12 5.32 10.67
CA VAL A 196 4.51 4.88 10.65
C VAL A 196 4.67 3.68 11.57
N ILE A 197 5.41 2.67 11.11
CA ILE A 197 5.64 1.41 11.80
C ILE A 197 7.14 1.22 12.02
N GLY A 198 7.57 1.03 13.27
CA GLY A 198 8.97 0.80 13.62
C GLY A 198 9.37 -0.66 13.48
N ALA A 199 10.52 -0.95 12.86
CA ALA A 199 11.01 -2.32 12.75
C ALA A 199 11.69 -2.84 14.02
N VAL A 200 12.31 -1.95 14.80
CA VAL A 200 13.13 -2.28 15.96
C VAL A 200 12.94 -1.25 17.07
N ASP A 201 13.27 -1.64 18.30
CA ASP A 201 13.21 -0.77 19.47
C ASP A 201 14.15 0.44 19.34
N GLY A 202 13.75 1.58 19.92
CA GLY A 202 14.60 2.77 19.98
C GLY A 202 14.89 3.44 18.64
N THR A 203 13.99 3.31 17.65
CA THR A 203 14.06 4.03 16.39
C THR A 203 13.73 5.51 16.62
N ASN A 204 14.70 6.43 16.52
CA ASN A 204 14.49 7.87 16.69
C ASN A 204 14.23 8.52 15.34
N LEU A 205 13.23 9.40 15.27
CA LEU A 205 12.78 9.99 14.01
C LEU A 205 13.02 11.50 13.96
N SER A 206 13.46 11.96 12.80
CA SER A 206 13.55 13.36 12.45
C SER A 206 12.68 13.69 11.24
N TRP A 207 12.16 14.91 11.20
CA TRP A 207 11.12 15.33 10.24
C TRP A 207 11.52 16.66 9.59
N THR A 208 11.47 16.72 8.26
CA THR A 208 11.76 17.94 7.49
C THR A 208 10.64 18.22 6.48
N PRO A 209 9.80 19.26 6.69
CA PRO A 209 9.66 20.05 7.91
C PRO A 209 9.06 19.20 9.06
N ASN A 210 9.02 19.76 10.27
CA ASN A 210 8.33 19.10 11.37
C ASN A 210 6.81 19.16 11.14
N VAL A 211 6.22 18.01 10.80
CA VAL A 211 4.80 17.85 10.50
C VAL A 211 4.00 17.20 11.66
N GLY A 212 4.61 17.08 12.84
CA GLY A 212 3.93 16.52 14.02
C GLY A 212 3.87 15.00 14.06
N GLY A 213 4.75 14.30 13.34
CA GLY A 213 4.94 12.86 13.49
C GLY A 213 5.66 12.48 14.81
N PRO A 214 5.71 11.18 15.16
CA PRO A 214 6.36 10.71 16.39
C PRO A 214 7.87 11.04 16.44
N ALA A 215 8.39 11.26 17.64
CA ALA A 215 9.83 11.45 17.86
C ALA A 215 10.61 10.12 17.88
N SER A 216 9.96 9.01 18.20
CA SER A 216 10.56 7.68 18.25
C SER A 216 9.53 6.59 18.02
N LEU A 217 9.99 5.39 17.71
CA LEU A 217 9.21 4.17 17.60
C LEU A 217 9.95 3.01 18.26
N ASP A 218 9.20 2.13 18.91
CA ASP A 218 9.66 0.80 19.30
C ASP A 218 9.28 -0.28 18.27
N GLN A 219 9.77 -1.51 18.43
CA GLN A 219 9.49 -2.62 17.51
C GLN A 219 7.99 -2.86 17.40
N GLY A 220 7.48 -2.80 16.18
CA GLY A 220 6.06 -3.01 15.89
C GLY A 220 5.16 -1.87 16.37
N GLU A 221 5.71 -0.79 16.93
CA GLU A 221 4.91 0.37 17.31
C GLU A 221 4.33 1.03 16.06
N VAL A 222 3.03 1.32 16.11
CA VAL A 222 2.29 2.00 15.05
C VAL A 222 1.82 3.34 15.59
N VAL A 223 2.26 4.43 14.96
CA VAL A 223 1.80 5.77 15.32
C VAL A 223 1.12 6.43 14.12
N GLU A 224 -0.06 6.98 14.38
CA GLU A 224 -0.84 7.76 13.42
C GLU A 224 -0.63 9.26 13.59
N PHE A 225 -0.50 9.98 12.49
CA PHE A 225 -0.46 11.45 12.47
C PHE A 225 -1.15 12.00 11.22
N ILE A 226 -1.54 13.27 11.25
CA ILE A 226 -2.35 13.89 10.20
C ILE A 226 -1.63 15.14 9.68
N THR A 227 -1.32 15.15 8.39
CA THR A 227 -0.75 16.32 7.70
C THR A 227 -1.03 16.24 6.21
N GLY A 228 -1.24 17.40 5.58
CA GLY A 228 -1.23 17.55 4.12
C GLY A 228 0.07 18.15 3.58
N GLU A 229 0.99 18.53 4.48
CA GLU A 229 2.28 19.11 4.13
C GLU A 229 3.25 18.00 3.70
N PRO A 230 3.93 18.13 2.54
CA PRO A 230 5.00 17.22 2.14
C PRO A 230 6.14 17.21 3.15
N PHE A 231 6.70 16.04 3.44
CA PHE A 231 7.80 15.90 4.40
C PHE A 231 8.81 14.83 4.01
N VAL A 232 9.99 14.89 4.63
CA VAL A 232 10.93 13.79 4.73
C VAL A 232 10.95 13.31 6.18
N VAL A 233 10.86 12.00 6.40
CA VAL A 233 11.10 11.36 7.70
C VAL A 233 12.34 10.48 7.60
N GLN A 234 13.22 10.57 8.59
CA GLN A 234 14.47 9.81 8.67
C GLN A 234 14.65 9.22 10.07
N SER A 235 15.08 7.96 10.15
CA SER A 235 15.67 7.36 11.36
C SER A 235 17.19 7.55 11.40
N GLN A 236 17.82 7.16 12.52
CA GLN A 236 19.26 7.39 12.72
C GLN A 236 20.18 6.67 11.71
N ASP A 237 19.81 5.49 11.21
CA ASP A 237 20.64 4.65 10.35
C ASP A 237 19.82 3.48 9.75
N GLU A 238 20.46 2.68 8.89
CA GLU A 238 19.85 1.53 8.18
C GLU A 238 19.45 0.38 9.11
N ASP A 239 19.99 0.30 10.34
CA ASP A 239 19.63 -0.72 11.33
C ASP A 239 18.33 -0.38 12.07
N HIS A 240 17.74 0.79 11.79
CA HIS A 240 16.44 1.22 12.34
C HIS A 240 15.44 1.53 11.23
N PRO A 241 15.08 0.54 10.38
CA PRO A 241 14.17 0.76 9.30
C PRO A 241 12.73 0.95 9.80
N LEU A 242 11.91 1.62 8.99
CA LEU A 242 10.50 1.87 9.27
C LEU A 242 9.66 1.64 8.00
N LEU A 243 8.36 1.51 8.18
CA LEU A 243 7.39 1.55 7.07
C LEU A 243 6.49 2.77 7.24
N LEU A 244 6.48 3.64 6.24
CA LEU A 244 5.53 4.73 6.13
C LEU A 244 4.35 4.30 5.28
N VAL A 245 3.13 4.65 5.69
CA VAL A 245 1.92 4.40 4.93
C VAL A 245 1.06 5.66 4.92
N THR A 246 0.49 5.98 3.75
CA THR A 246 -0.47 7.08 3.56
C THR A 246 -1.88 6.54 3.32
N TYR A 247 -2.87 7.34 3.70
CA TYR A 247 -4.26 7.00 3.52
C TYR A 247 -5.02 8.11 2.79
N MET A 248 -5.84 7.69 1.84
CA MET A 248 -6.97 8.50 1.39
C MET A 248 -8.09 8.37 2.43
N SER A 249 -8.79 9.47 2.72
CA SER A 249 -9.87 9.45 3.70
C SER A 249 -11.24 9.10 3.14
N GLY A 250 -12.19 8.75 4.01
CA GLY A 250 -13.58 8.64 3.63
C GLY A 250 -14.14 9.98 3.13
N SER A 251 -15.02 9.93 2.12
CA SER A 251 -15.55 11.15 1.46
C SER A 251 -16.41 12.06 2.34
N GLY A 252 -16.79 11.59 3.52
CA GLY A 252 -17.48 12.31 4.57
C GLY A 252 -16.56 13.10 5.50
N TRP A 253 -15.24 13.09 5.30
CA TRP A 253 -14.34 13.94 6.09
C TRP A 253 -14.61 15.41 5.79
N THR A 254 -14.73 16.23 6.84
CA THR A 254 -14.74 17.68 6.74
C THR A 254 -13.65 18.20 5.80
N GLY A 255 -14.06 18.97 4.78
CA GLY A 255 -13.16 19.53 3.78
C GLY A 255 -13.11 18.74 2.47
N VAL A 256 -13.63 17.50 2.47
CA VAL A 256 -13.79 16.68 1.27
C VAL A 256 -15.14 16.98 0.60
N PRO A 257 -15.16 17.28 -0.71
CA PRO A 257 -16.41 17.38 -1.46
C PRO A 257 -17.19 16.06 -1.43
N SER A 258 -18.51 16.15 -1.21
CA SER A 258 -19.36 14.95 -1.13
C SER A 258 -19.22 14.05 -2.34
N GLY A 259 -18.92 12.77 -2.09
CA GLY A 259 -18.76 11.76 -3.14
C GLY A 259 -17.40 11.76 -3.83
N ALA A 260 -16.45 12.62 -3.45
CA ALA A 260 -15.11 12.63 -4.00
C ALA A 260 -14.25 11.52 -3.35
N GLY A 261 -14.06 10.41 -4.07
CA GLY A 261 -13.31 9.24 -3.60
C GLY A 261 -13.85 8.56 -2.36
N ASP A 262 -13.06 7.69 -1.74
CA ASP A 262 -13.33 7.16 -0.39
C ASP A 262 -12.02 6.77 0.29
N ALA A 263 -12.06 5.95 1.35
CA ALA A 263 -10.86 5.56 2.07
C ALA A 263 -9.96 4.64 1.24
N ASP A 264 -8.64 4.74 1.40
CA ASP A 264 -7.66 3.81 0.82
C ASP A 264 -6.36 3.82 1.61
N PHE A 265 -5.49 2.83 1.39
CA PHE A 265 -4.25 2.56 2.10
C PHE A 265 -3.14 2.26 1.08
N VAL A 266 -2.08 3.07 1.08
CA VAL A 266 -0.97 2.92 0.13
C VAL A 266 0.38 3.01 0.84
N ILE A 267 1.22 1.99 0.65
CA ILE A 267 2.57 1.98 1.23
C ILE A 267 3.45 3.07 0.62
N GLY A 268 4.29 3.66 1.46
CA GLY A 268 5.44 4.44 1.02
C GLY A 268 6.50 3.53 0.39
N VAL A 269 7.28 4.11 -0.51
CA VAL A 269 8.46 3.48 -1.09
C VAL A 269 9.65 4.32 -0.67
N PRO A 270 10.66 3.75 0.01
CA PRO A 270 11.84 4.51 0.41
C PRO A 270 12.68 4.85 -0.84
N PRO A 271 13.37 6.00 -0.88
CA PRO A 271 14.13 6.46 -2.05
C PRO A 271 15.15 5.45 -2.60
N GLN A 272 15.75 4.62 -1.74
CA GLN A 272 16.70 3.56 -2.13
C GLN A 272 16.05 2.48 -3.03
N GLN A 273 14.73 2.45 -3.14
CA GLN A 273 13.93 1.48 -3.89
C GLN A 273 13.23 2.10 -5.12
N TYR A 274 13.45 3.40 -5.38
CA TYR A 274 12.97 4.08 -6.59
C TYR A 274 13.56 3.46 -7.87
N LEU A 275 12.85 3.65 -8.97
CA LEU A 275 13.22 3.14 -10.30
C LEU A 275 13.37 4.32 -11.26
N GLU A 276 14.02 4.06 -12.39
CA GLU A 276 14.20 5.03 -13.48
C GLU A 276 13.09 4.92 -14.54
N HIS A 277 12.31 3.86 -14.50
CA HIS A 277 11.30 3.54 -15.52
C HIS A 277 10.14 2.76 -14.92
N TYR A 278 8.92 3.19 -15.23
CA TYR A 278 7.68 2.58 -14.77
C TYR A 278 6.72 2.32 -15.93
N VAL A 279 5.99 1.20 -15.86
CA VAL A 279 4.81 0.93 -16.69
C VAL A 279 3.64 0.78 -15.75
N PHE A 280 2.67 1.69 -15.74
CA PHE A 280 1.56 1.69 -14.79
C PHE A 280 0.20 1.71 -15.50
N PHE A 281 -0.87 1.45 -14.76
CA PHE A 281 -2.22 1.31 -15.29
C PHE A 281 -3.24 2.22 -14.60
N MET A 282 -4.02 2.97 -15.37
CA MET A 282 -5.15 3.75 -14.87
C MET A 282 -6.46 3.01 -15.15
N ASP A 283 -7.23 2.72 -14.09
CA ASP A 283 -8.51 2.04 -14.24
C ASP A 283 -9.53 2.89 -15.02
N PRO A 284 -10.08 2.38 -16.14
CA PRO A 284 -11.02 3.12 -16.98
C PRO A 284 -12.36 3.43 -16.33
N SER A 285 -12.69 2.79 -15.21
CA SER A 285 -13.91 3.05 -14.47
C SER A 285 -13.79 4.28 -13.55
N TYR A 286 -12.62 4.91 -13.41
CA TYR A 286 -12.42 6.04 -12.51
C TYR A 286 -12.34 7.38 -13.26
N PRO A 287 -13.20 8.36 -12.93
CA PRO A 287 -13.27 9.65 -13.64
C PRO A 287 -12.24 10.68 -13.18
N GLU A 288 -11.55 10.42 -12.06
CA GLU A 288 -10.42 11.19 -11.57
C GLU A 288 -9.22 10.25 -11.47
N ALA A 289 -8.07 10.68 -12.00
CA ALA A 289 -6.82 9.96 -11.88
C ALA A 289 -5.64 10.92 -11.75
N ASN A 290 -4.79 10.64 -10.79
CA ASN A 290 -3.66 11.47 -10.39
C ASN A 290 -2.45 10.60 -10.10
N ILE A 291 -1.26 11.09 -10.45
CA ILE A 291 0.00 10.49 -10.01
C ILE A 291 0.75 11.45 -9.10
N VAL A 292 1.42 10.87 -8.10
CA VAL A 292 2.37 11.56 -7.24
C VAL A 292 3.77 11.13 -7.65
N LEU A 293 4.66 12.10 -7.81
CA LEU A 293 6.05 11.88 -8.21
C LEU A 293 6.98 12.49 -7.18
N VAL A 294 8.04 11.76 -6.83
CA VAL A 294 9.13 12.24 -5.98
C VAL A 294 10.45 11.88 -6.62
N ARG A 295 11.30 12.85 -6.96
CA ARG A 295 12.60 12.58 -7.58
C ARG A 295 13.75 12.80 -6.62
N ALA A 296 14.73 11.90 -6.67
CA ALA A 296 16.01 12.04 -6.00
C ALA A 296 17.03 12.70 -6.94
N ARG A 297 18.12 13.21 -6.37
CA ARG A 297 19.28 13.65 -7.16
C ARG A 297 20.06 12.45 -7.65
N ASP A 298 20.66 12.59 -8.83
CA ASP A 298 21.62 11.63 -9.35
C ASP A 298 22.97 11.67 -8.60
N PHE A 299 23.92 10.84 -9.02
CA PHE A 299 25.27 10.81 -8.46
C PHE A 299 26.07 12.11 -8.65
N ALA A 300 25.65 12.98 -9.58
CA ALA A 300 26.23 14.31 -9.80
C ALA A 300 25.51 15.41 -9.01
N GLY A 301 24.53 15.06 -8.16
CA GLY A 301 23.76 15.99 -7.34
C GLY A 301 22.68 16.75 -8.11
N GLN A 302 22.29 16.29 -9.30
CA GLN A 302 21.31 16.94 -10.17
C GLN A 302 19.97 16.20 -10.17
N PHE A 303 18.88 16.95 -10.27
CA PHE A 303 17.57 16.37 -10.54
C PHE A 303 17.43 16.14 -12.04
N GLN A 304 17.16 14.90 -12.43
CA GLN A 304 16.92 14.57 -13.83
C GLN A 304 15.45 14.82 -14.22
N PRO A 305 15.18 15.23 -15.48
CA PRO A 305 13.82 15.36 -15.99
C PRO A 305 13.08 14.02 -15.98
N VAL A 306 11.80 14.06 -15.65
CA VAL A 306 10.89 12.90 -15.74
C VAL A 306 9.97 13.11 -16.95
N ASP A 307 9.93 12.15 -17.86
CA ASP A 307 9.14 12.17 -19.09
C ASP A 307 7.99 11.16 -19.01
N LEU A 308 6.76 11.64 -19.15
CA LEU A 308 5.54 10.83 -19.15
C LEU A 308 5.00 10.72 -20.59
N ASP A 309 4.74 9.51 -21.07
CA ASP A 309 4.40 9.26 -22.48
C ASP A 309 3.25 10.09 -23.05
N CYS A 310 2.27 10.47 -22.22
CA CYS A 310 1.07 11.20 -22.61
C CYS A 310 1.11 12.71 -22.35
N LEU A 311 2.12 13.23 -21.63
CA LEU A 311 2.28 14.67 -21.32
C LEU A 311 3.66 15.25 -21.65
N GLY A 312 4.65 14.40 -21.91
CA GLY A 312 6.05 14.78 -22.05
C GLY A 312 6.70 15.10 -20.70
N MET A 313 7.64 16.05 -20.72
CA MET A 313 8.44 16.45 -19.56
C MET A 313 7.56 17.02 -18.44
N VAL A 314 7.59 16.36 -17.29
CA VAL A 314 6.84 16.75 -16.10
C VAL A 314 7.45 18.01 -15.47
N GLY A 315 6.61 19.03 -15.26
CA GLY A 315 6.96 20.28 -14.57
C GLY A 315 6.34 20.40 -13.17
N GLY A 316 6.38 21.60 -12.60
CA GLY A 316 5.70 21.90 -11.33
C GLY A 316 6.36 21.28 -10.09
N TRP A 317 7.66 21.01 -10.15
CA TRP A 317 8.44 20.46 -9.04
C TRP A 317 8.56 21.45 -7.87
N GLN A 318 8.41 20.92 -6.66
CA GLN A 318 8.54 21.65 -5.40
C GLN A 318 9.53 20.91 -4.50
N ALA A 319 10.37 21.66 -3.78
CA ALA A 319 11.37 21.06 -2.89
C ALA A 319 10.72 20.45 -1.62
N VAL A 320 11.30 19.36 -1.13
CA VAL A 320 10.99 18.75 0.18
C VAL A 320 12.25 18.04 0.69
N GLY A 321 12.91 18.61 1.71
CA GLY A 321 14.24 18.16 2.11
C GLY A 321 15.23 18.17 0.93
N ASP A 322 15.91 17.04 0.71
CA ASP A 322 16.84 16.82 -0.41
C ASP A 322 16.16 16.36 -1.71
N TYR A 323 14.83 16.24 -1.70
CA TYR A 323 14.01 15.75 -2.80
C TYR A 323 13.21 16.87 -3.47
N GLU A 324 12.65 16.55 -4.63
CA GLU A 324 11.58 17.34 -5.24
C GLU A 324 10.37 16.46 -5.50
N TRP A 325 9.18 17.03 -5.38
CA TRP A 325 7.91 16.35 -5.63
C TRP A 325 7.00 17.16 -6.55
N THR A 326 6.07 16.46 -7.19
CA THR A 326 4.95 17.08 -7.90
C THR A 326 3.77 16.11 -7.99
N ARG A 327 2.63 16.61 -8.48
CA ARG A 327 1.42 15.84 -8.75
C ARG A 327 0.94 16.15 -10.16
N VAL A 328 0.51 15.12 -10.87
CA VAL A 328 0.04 15.27 -12.25
C VAL A 328 -1.34 14.63 -12.37
N ASP A 329 -2.32 15.44 -12.77
CA ASP A 329 -3.63 14.93 -13.13
C ASP A 329 -3.56 14.33 -14.54
N LEU A 330 -4.11 13.13 -14.68
CA LEU A 330 -4.16 12.39 -15.93
C LEU A 330 -5.58 12.34 -16.49
N MET A 331 -6.57 12.35 -15.61
CA MET A 331 -8.00 12.42 -15.93
C MET A 331 -8.75 13.17 -14.84
N THR A 332 -9.76 13.97 -15.21
CA THR A 332 -10.53 14.77 -14.26
C THR A 332 -12.02 14.89 -14.56
N GLY A 333 -12.81 15.15 -13.52
CA GLY A 333 -14.21 15.51 -13.60
C GLY A 333 -15.10 14.37 -14.08
N ASN A 334 -15.45 14.39 -15.37
CA ASN A 334 -16.31 13.38 -15.99
C ASN A 334 -15.54 12.69 -17.12
N TYR A 335 -14.55 11.89 -16.74
CA TYR A 335 -13.65 11.17 -17.66
C TYR A 335 -12.98 12.09 -18.69
N GLN A 336 -12.60 13.31 -18.30
CA GLN A 336 -11.91 14.24 -19.19
C GLN A 336 -10.41 14.00 -19.12
N ASP A 337 -9.85 13.58 -20.24
CA ASP A 337 -8.42 13.41 -20.45
C ASP A 337 -7.66 14.73 -20.18
N VAL A 338 -6.50 14.63 -19.51
CA VAL A 338 -5.55 15.75 -19.36
C VAL A 338 -4.44 15.59 -20.39
N GLY A 339 -4.36 16.54 -21.33
CA GLY A 339 -3.42 16.45 -22.44
C GLY A 339 -3.76 15.27 -23.35
N ALA A 340 -2.82 14.36 -23.56
CA ALA A 340 -3.06 13.10 -24.28
C ALA A 340 -3.15 11.89 -23.35
N CYS A 341 -3.27 12.11 -22.03
CA CYS A 341 -3.42 11.01 -21.07
C CYS A 341 -4.85 10.49 -21.10
N SER A 342 -4.97 9.17 -21.25
CA SER A 342 -6.23 8.45 -21.22
C SER A 342 -6.20 7.42 -20.10
N THR A 343 -7.25 6.63 -19.94
CA THR A 343 -7.18 5.44 -19.08
C THR A 343 -6.34 4.35 -19.72
N GLY A 344 -5.87 3.37 -18.94
CA GLY A 344 -5.09 2.26 -19.43
C GLY A 344 -3.59 2.38 -19.13
N ARG A 345 -2.77 1.81 -20.01
CA ARG A 345 -1.33 1.61 -19.78
C ARG A 345 -0.51 2.83 -20.18
N HIS A 346 0.27 3.35 -19.23
CA HIS A 346 1.21 4.45 -19.41
C HIS A 346 2.64 4.06 -19.08
N VAL A 347 3.59 4.82 -19.63
CA VAL A 347 5.03 4.72 -19.36
C VAL A 347 5.55 6.07 -18.90
N ILE A 348 6.39 6.05 -17.87
CA ILE A 348 7.10 7.23 -17.38
C ILE A 348 8.55 6.86 -17.05
N SER A 349 9.49 7.73 -17.40
CA SER A 349 10.92 7.46 -17.25
C SER A 349 11.77 8.70 -16.98
N SER A 350 12.98 8.48 -16.46
CA SER A 350 13.96 9.51 -16.12
C SER A 350 15.37 8.91 -16.22
N GLU A 351 16.40 9.76 -16.35
CA GLU A 351 17.81 9.34 -16.29
C GLU A 351 18.30 9.07 -14.85
N ALA A 352 17.47 9.37 -13.83
CA ALA A 352 17.74 9.07 -12.43
C ALA A 352 16.48 8.56 -11.71
N PRO A 353 16.64 7.78 -10.60
CA PRO A 353 15.52 7.21 -9.87
C PRO A 353 14.53 8.23 -9.32
N PHE A 354 13.24 7.90 -9.41
CA PHE A 354 12.13 8.65 -8.82
C PHE A 354 11.04 7.69 -8.32
N GLY A 355 10.27 8.07 -7.32
CA GLY A 355 9.10 7.36 -6.84
C GLY A 355 7.84 7.75 -7.62
N LEU A 356 6.91 6.81 -7.76
CA LEU A 356 5.64 6.96 -8.45
C LEU A 356 4.53 6.29 -7.63
N TRP A 357 3.43 7.01 -7.40
CA TRP A 357 2.19 6.47 -6.83
C TRP A 357 1.01 6.87 -7.70
N ILE A 358 0.11 5.91 -7.93
CA ILE A 358 -1.07 6.06 -8.74
C ILE A 358 -2.26 6.17 -7.80
N TRP A 359 -3.16 7.09 -8.09
CA TRP A 359 -4.41 7.30 -7.38
C TRP A 359 -5.53 7.51 -8.37
N GLY A 360 -6.67 6.84 -8.14
CA GLY A 360 -7.90 7.11 -8.85
C GLY A 360 -9.07 7.20 -7.89
N TRP A 361 -10.04 8.06 -8.19
CA TRP A 361 -11.22 8.19 -7.34
C TRP A 361 -12.49 8.62 -8.06
N GLY A 362 -13.59 8.37 -7.38
CA GLY A 362 -14.95 8.74 -7.76
C GLY A 362 -15.27 10.22 -7.64
N THR A 363 -16.32 10.70 -8.32
CA THR A 363 -16.79 12.07 -8.14
C THR A 363 -18.27 12.23 -8.45
N ALA A 364 -18.90 13.27 -7.89
CA ALA A 364 -20.29 13.63 -8.16
C ALA A 364 -20.50 14.25 -9.56
N ALA A 365 -19.42 14.52 -10.31
CA ALA A 365 -19.48 15.14 -11.62
C ALA A 365 -19.90 14.18 -12.75
N THR A 366 -19.88 12.87 -12.52
CA THR A 366 -20.26 11.86 -13.50
C THR A 366 -21.76 11.65 -13.59
N THR A 367 -22.27 11.26 -14.76
CA THR A 367 -23.68 10.87 -14.92
C THR A 367 -23.96 9.48 -14.36
N GLU A 368 -22.97 8.58 -14.41
CA GLU A 368 -23.04 7.28 -13.76
C GLU A 368 -22.56 7.38 -12.30
N PHE A 369 -22.96 6.41 -11.47
CA PHE A 369 -22.57 6.42 -10.06
C PHE A 369 -21.11 5.97 -9.91
N THR A 370 -20.23 6.94 -9.69
CA THR A 370 -18.82 6.73 -9.40
C THR A 370 -18.43 7.20 -8.00
N GLN A 371 -19.33 7.81 -7.22
CA GLN A 371 -19.01 8.41 -5.93
C GLN A 371 -18.60 7.36 -4.89
N ASN A 372 -17.83 7.78 -3.87
CA ASN A 372 -17.47 6.95 -2.72
C ASN A 372 -16.70 5.68 -3.11
N ARG A 373 -15.66 5.85 -3.92
CA ARG A 373 -14.70 4.78 -4.23
C ARG A 373 -13.35 5.36 -4.62
N SER A 374 -12.30 4.62 -4.32
CA SER A 374 -10.92 4.96 -4.64
C SER A 374 -10.17 3.74 -5.14
N TYR A 375 -8.94 3.95 -5.59
CA TYR A 375 -7.87 2.96 -5.53
C TYR A 375 -6.53 3.72 -5.51
N GLY A 376 -5.50 3.08 -4.98
CA GLY A 376 -4.15 3.62 -4.99
C GLY A 376 -3.11 2.54 -4.83
N TYR A 377 -1.94 2.75 -5.42
CA TYR A 377 -0.82 1.80 -5.31
C TYR A 377 0.51 2.45 -5.74
N PRO A 378 1.66 1.94 -5.27
CA PRO A 378 2.96 2.35 -5.80
C PRO A 378 3.15 1.83 -7.23
N GLY A 379 3.61 2.67 -8.16
CA GLY A 379 3.84 2.27 -9.55
C GLY A 379 4.94 1.22 -9.73
N GLY A 380 5.81 1.03 -8.74
CA GLY A 380 6.87 0.04 -8.76
C GLY A 380 7.87 0.24 -7.64
N MET A 381 8.66 -0.79 -7.37
CA MET A 381 9.66 -0.80 -6.31
C MET A 381 10.75 -1.81 -6.67
N ASN A 382 12.02 -1.52 -6.36
CA ASN A 382 13.14 -2.42 -6.65
C ASN A 382 13.18 -3.65 -5.70
N VAL A 383 12.74 -3.49 -4.45
CA VAL A 383 12.68 -4.52 -3.38
C VAL A 383 14.03 -5.23 -3.15
N ARG A 384 15.14 -4.53 -3.38
CA ARG A 384 16.47 -5.02 -3.03
C ARG A 384 16.67 -4.97 -1.50
N PRO A 385 17.53 -5.82 -0.91
CA PRO A 385 17.97 -5.61 0.46
C PRO A 385 18.64 -4.23 0.59
N ILE A 386 18.21 -3.43 1.57
CA ILE A 386 18.78 -2.11 1.92
C ILE A 386 19.08 -2.00 3.42
N ASN A 387 18.90 -3.08 4.17
CA ASN A 387 19.34 -3.30 5.54
C ASN A 387 19.44 -4.82 5.79
N ASP A 388 20.09 -5.20 6.89
CA ASP A 388 20.26 -6.60 7.32
C ASP A 388 19.42 -6.97 8.56
N VAL A 389 18.43 -6.14 8.91
CA VAL A 389 17.63 -6.31 10.14
C VAL A 389 16.77 -7.57 10.06
N VAL A 390 16.83 -8.38 11.12
CA VAL A 390 15.98 -9.54 11.35
C VAL A 390 15.47 -9.47 12.78
N ILE A 391 14.16 -9.58 12.96
CA ILE A 391 13.50 -9.61 14.27
C ILE A 391 13.02 -11.02 14.60
N ASP A 392 13.26 -11.47 15.83
CA ASP A 392 12.93 -12.82 16.30
C ASP A 392 11.60 -12.81 17.08
N PRO A 393 10.58 -13.59 16.67
CA PRO A 393 9.35 -13.73 17.43
C PRO A 393 9.53 -14.43 18.79
N GLU A 394 10.68 -15.05 19.09
CA GLU A 394 10.96 -15.73 20.36
C GLU A 394 11.78 -14.90 21.35
N GLY A 395 12.28 -13.72 20.95
CA GLY A 395 13.01 -12.78 21.81
C GLY A 395 14.52 -12.80 21.64
#